data_AF-A0A5Q6PHF9-F1
#
_entry.id   AF-A0A5Q6PHF9-F1
#
_cell.length_a   1.000
_cell.length_b   1.000
_cell.length_c   1.000
_cell.angle_alpha   90.00
_cell.angle_beta   90.00
_cell.angle_gamma   90.00
#
_symmetry.space_group_name_H-M   'P 1'
#
loop_
_entity.id
_entity.type
_entity.pdbx_description
1 polymer ?
#
loop_
_entity_poly.entity_id
_entity_poly.type
_entity_poly.pdbx_seq_one_letter_code
_entity_poly.pdbx_strand_id
1 'polypeptide(L)'
;MNKLLISALLGMVVSSNTYADVTVSIDRNLQIIAVNGVEPEISFGHTDEINLPNGSNQLLVRLEKVIHFGGTQNKYKSPAMVVSFNEANENLILKSAAIVRDEATAKAFDKKPEVLLINSSQQPIDFKQDVLVAKGFSVFRDYENELYNYNSQGKIASISALNNVGINQKRSEAASEPAKTVQIAQDAMVNSQATTQSVSKSYDMIQYLFGEASSAERQEFANWAFANRAEVAQPMVTQNKLVEMMADWYKKADKAEKASILSWLISQE
;
A
#
# COMPACT_ATOMS: atom_id res chain seq x y z
N MET A 1 51.78 -27.19 53.69
CA MET A 1 51.58 -27.21 52.22
C MET A 1 50.15 -27.69 51.97
N ASN A 2 49.18 -26.80 51.75
CA ASN A 2 48.75 -26.25 50.44
C ASN A 2 47.99 -27.32 49.61
N LYS A 3 46.73 -27.20 49.19
CA LYS A 3 45.83 -26.06 48.90
C LYS A 3 44.36 -26.51 48.91
N LEU A 4 43.45 -25.65 49.38
CA LEU A 4 42.01 -25.73 49.14
C LEU A 4 41.70 -25.28 47.70
N LEU A 5 40.97 -26.10 46.94
CA LEU A 5 40.45 -25.75 45.62
C LEU A 5 39.07 -25.12 45.78
N ILE A 6 38.99 -23.79 45.60
CA ILE A 6 37.73 -23.06 45.49
C ILE A 6 37.45 -22.90 44.00
N SER A 7 36.47 -23.65 43.48
CA SER A 7 35.95 -23.51 42.13
C SER A 7 34.89 -22.40 42.13
N ALA A 8 35.25 -21.21 41.65
CA ALA A 8 34.29 -20.13 41.41
C ALA A 8 33.59 -20.36 40.06
N LEU A 9 32.32 -20.74 40.11
CA LEU A 9 31.44 -20.85 38.95
C LEU A 9 30.97 -19.43 38.58
N LEU A 10 31.51 -18.85 37.52
CA LEU A 10 31.08 -17.56 36.98
C LEU A 10 29.80 -17.77 36.16
N GLY A 11 28.64 -17.48 36.75
CA GLY A 11 27.37 -17.45 36.05
C GLY A 11 27.27 -16.21 35.17
N MET A 12 27.42 -16.39 33.86
CA MET A 12 27.22 -15.34 32.86
C MET A 12 25.70 -15.15 32.68
N VAL A 13 25.15 -14.12 33.33
CA VAL A 13 23.74 -13.73 33.14
C VAL A 13 23.66 -12.97 31.81
N VAL A 14 23.17 -13.63 30.77
CA VAL A 14 22.76 -12.97 29.52
C VAL A 14 21.41 -12.33 29.77
N SER A 15 21.41 -11.02 30.02
CA SER A 15 20.20 -10.21 30.07
C SER A 15 19.59 -10.17 28.66
N SER A 16 18.50 -10.90 28.43
CA SER A 16 17.67 -10.68 27.24
C SER A 16 17.00 -9.31 27.39
N ASN A 17 17.43 -8.32 26.60
CA ASN A 17 16.67 -7.09 26.43
C ASN A 17 15.40 -7.45 25.65
N THR A 18 14.32 -7.75 26.36
CA THR A 18 12.98 -7.74 25.78
C THR A 18 12.64 -6.28 25.53
N TYR A 19 12.86 -5.80 24.32
CA TYR A 19 12.28 -4.53 23.89
C TYR A 19 10.77 -4.75 23.93
N ALA A 20 10.07 -4.11 24.87
CA ALA A 20 8.62 -4.11 24.84
C ALA A 20 8.20 -3.18 23.70
N ASP A 21 7.33 -3.67 22.83
CA ASP A 21 6.86 -2.97 21.64
C ASP A 21 5.63 -2.12 21.99
N VAL A 22 5.30 -1.16 21.12
CA VAL A 22 4.01 -0.47 21.12
C VAL A 22 3.04 -1.28 20.28
N THR A 23 1.98 -1.78 20.91
CA THR A 23 0.92 -2.52 20.22
C THR A 23 -0.19 -1.56 19.85
N VAL A 24 -0.62 -1.55 18.60
CA VAL A 24 -1.74 -0.71 18.15
C VAL A 24 -2.84 -1.58 17.58
N SER A 25 -3.95 -1.69 18.31
CA SER A 25 -5.19 -2.28 17.80
C SER A 25 -5.91 -1.28 16.90
N ILE A 26 -6.36 -1.71 15.73
CA ILE A 26 -6.95 -0.86 14.71
C ILE A 26 -8.46 -1.13 14.65
N ASP A 27 -9.27 -0.08 14.68
CA ASP A 27 -10.72 -0.21 14.50
C ASP A 27 -11.05 -0.79 13.13
N ARG A 28 -12.04 -1.69 13.08
CA ARG A 28 -12.52 -2.39 11.87
C ARG A 28 -12.88 -1.51 10.67
N ASN A 29 -13.14 -0.22 10.88
CA ASN A 29 -13.45 0.70 9.78
C ASN A 29 -12.22 1.46 9.30
N LEU A 30 -11.04 1.22 9.88
CA LEU A 30 -9.78 1.78 9.43
C LEU A 30 -8.97 0.73 8.66
N GLN A 31 -8.40 1.17 7.56
CA GLN A 31 -7.40 0.44 6.81
C GLN A 31 -6.03 1.07 7.06
N ILE A 32 -5.04 0.23 7.37
CA ILE A 32 -3.63 0.61 7.33
C ILE A 32 -3.16 0.57 5.88
N ILE A 33 -2.62 1.69 5.40
CA ILE A 33 -2.06 1.83 4.05
C ILE A 33 -0.55 1.68 4.10
N ALA A 34 0.10 2.33 5.07
CA ALA A 34 1.55 2.25 5.25
C ALA A 34 1.92 2.39 6.73
N VAL A 35 3.02 1.75 7.11
CA VAL A 35 3.63 1.83 8.44
C VAL A 35 5.06 2.33 8.27
N ASN A 36 5.40 3.42 8.97
CA ASN A 36 6.73 4.02 8.96
C ASN A 36 7.30 4.27 7.54
N GLY A 37 6.43 4.68 6.61
CA GLY A 37 6.81 5.01 5.24
C GLY A 37 6.88 3.82 4.27
N VAL A 38 6.44 2.64 4.70
CA VAL A 38 6.47 1.39 3.90
C VAL A 38 5.06 0.84 3.76
N GLU A 39 4.65 0.52 2.53
CA GLU A 39 3.39 -0.19 2.28
C GLU A 39 3.56 -1.68 2.60
N PRO A 40 2.59 -2.34 3.28
CA PRO A 40 2.64 -3.77 3.50
C PRO A 40 2.68 -4.53 2.16
N GLU A 41 3.59 -5.49 2.00
CA GLU A 41 3.73 -6.28 0.77
C GLU A 41 2.45 -7.02 0.36
N ILE A 42 1.65 -7.38 1.35
CA ILE A 42 0.38 -8.07 1.18
C ILE A 42 -0.65 -7.40 2.09
N SER A 43 -1.55 -6.60 1.53
CA SER A 43 -2.63 -5.97 2.28
C SER A 43 -3.98 -6.52 1.82
N PHE A 44 -4.32 -7.73 2.26
CA PHE A 44 -5.66 -8.30 2.09
C PHE A 44 -6.49 -8.12 3.37
N GLY A 45 -7.53 -7.29 3.30
CA GLY A 45 -8.48 -7.13 4.40
C GLY A 45 -8.03 -6.14 5.48
N HIS A 46 -8.65 -6.26 6.65
CA HIS A 46 -8.40 -5.40 7.79
C HIS A 46 -7.23 -5.93 8.63
N THR A 47 -6.30 -5.05 8.97
CA THR A 47 -5.22 -5.35 9.93
C THR A 47 -5.73 -5.03 11.33
N ASP A 48 -6.05 -6.05 12.12
CA ASP A 48 -6.61 -5.86 13.48
C ASP A 48 -5.59 -5.23 14.44
N GLU A 49 -4.31 -5.56 14.28
CA GLU A 49 -3.25 -5.16 15.20
C GLU A 49 -1.90 -5.03 14.48
N ILE A 50 -1.08 -4.07 14.93
CA ILE A 50 0.31 -3.90 14.51
C ILE A 50 1.23 -3.71 15.71
N ASN A 51 2.41 -4.31 15.66
CA ASN A 51 3.48 -4.09 16.63
C ASN A 51 4.50 -3.12 16.05
N LEU A 52 4.82 -2.09 16.83
CA LEU A 52 5.69 -1.00 16.45
C LEU A 52 6.84 -0.87 17.46
N PRO A 53 8.04 -0.47 17.01
CA PRO A 53 9.12 -0.18 17.94
C PRO A 53 8.74 0.97 18.87
N ASN A 54 9.31 0.98 20.07
CA ASN A 54 9.20 2.13 20.97
C ASN A 54 9.70 3.42 20.30
N GLY A 55 9.05 4.53 20.66
CA GLY A 55 9.37 5.86 20.20
C GLY A 55 8.41 6.35 19.12
N SER A 56 8.97 7.13 18.20
CA SER A 56 8.18 7.85 17.20
C SER A 56 7.79 6.94 16.04
N ASN A 57 6.49 6.79 15.83
CA ASN A 57 5.93 5.99 14.74
C ASN A 57 4.97 6.81 13.89
N GLN A 58 4.88 6.45 12.61
CA GLN A 58 3.99 7.05 11.62
C GLN A 58 3.13 5.98 10.97
N LEU A 59 1.82 6.23 10.89
CA LEU A 59 0.86 5.40 10.19
C LEU A 59 0.18 6.23 9.11
N LEU A 60 -0.02 5.64 7.94
CA LEU A 60 -0.94 6.16 6.94
C LEU A 60 -2.20 5.30 6.96
N VAL A 61 -3.33 5.93 7.23
CA VAL A 61 -4.61 5.23 7.41
C VAL A 61 -5.73 5.90 6.63
N ARG A 62 -6.79 5.16 6.32
CA ARG A 62 -8.05 5.73 5.83
C ARG A 62 -9.24 4.99 6.43
N LEU A 63 -10.38 5.67 6.49
CA LEU A 63 -11.63 5.00 6.79
C LEU A 63 -12.10 4.25 5.54
N GLU A 64 -12.35 2.96 5.68
CA GLU A 64 -12.88 2.09 4.63
C GLU A 64 -14.13 1.36 5.14
N LYS A 65 -15.26 1.57 4.47
CA LYS A 65 -16.53 0.98 4.91
C LYS A 65 -17.52 0.85 3.75
N VAL A 66 -18.30 -0.22 3.74
CA VAL A 66 -19.49 -0.31 2.88
C VAL A 66 -20.62 0.55 3.47
N ILE A 67 -21.13 1.49 2.67
CA ILE A 67 -22.21 2.41 3.04
C ILE A 67 -23.35 2.36 2.02
N HIS A 68 -24.54 2.79 2.42
CA HIS A 68 -25.67 2.90 1.51
C HIS A 68 -25.60 4.24 0.76
N PHE A 69 -25.63 4.17 -0.56
CA PHE A 69 -25.59 5.31 -1.47
C PHE A 69 -26.62 5.09 -2.59
N GLY A 70 -27.59 5.99 -2.70
CA GLY A 70 -28.61 5.94 -3.76
C GLY A 70 -29.40 4.61 -3.84
N GLY A 71 -29.63 3.93 -2.71
CA GLY A 71 -30.33 2.63 -2.67
C GLY A 71 -29.45 1.40 -2.97
N THR A 72 -28.14 1.59 -3.21
CA THR A 72 -27.16 0.51 -3.40
C THR A 72 -26.08 0.56 -2.32
N GLN A 73 -25.40 -0.56 -2.07
CA GLN A 73 -24.24 -0.59 -1.18
C GLN A 73 -22.97 -0.31 -1.98
N ASN A 74 -22.20 0.69 -1.55
CA ASN A 74 -20.95 1.08 -2.18
C ASN A 74 -19.83 1.14 -1.14
N LYS A 75 -18.62 0.76 -1.56
CA LYS A 75 -17.42 0.85 -0.72
C LYS A 75 -16.95 2.30 -0.68
N TYR A 76 -17.05 2.93 0.48
CA TYR A 76 -16.51 4.25 0.75
C TYR A 76 -15.08 4.15 1.25
N LYS A 77 -14.21 5.02 0.73
CA LYS A 77 -12.82 5.22 1.12
C LYS A 77 -12.63 6.71 1.40
N SER A 78 -12.25 7.08 2.62
CA SER A 78 -11.97 8.49 2.97
C SER A 78 -10.64 8.97 2.38
N PRO A 79 -10.34 10.29 2.43
CA PRO A 79 -8.98 10.77 2.31
C PRO A 79 -8.04 10.05 3.28
N ALA A 80 -6.81 9.81 2.84
CA ALA A 80 -5.79 9.18 3.66
C ALA A 80 -5.22 10.19 4.67
N MET A 81 -5.01 9.74 5.91
CA MET A 81 -4.53 10.53 7.03
C MET A 81 -3.17 10.02 7.48
N VAL A 82 -2.20 10.92 7.58
CA VAL A 82 -0.90 10.65 8.22
C VAL A 82 -1.06 10.88 9.71
N VAL A 83 -0.77 9.87 10.52
CA VAL A 83 -0.87 9.89 11.98
C VAL A 83 0.53 9.65 12.53
N SER A 84 1.01 10.50 13.44
CA SER A 84 2.30 10.29 14.11
C SER A 84 2.17 10.48 15.62
N PHE A 85 2.79 9.59 16.39
CA PHE A 85 2.80 9.59 17.85
C PHE A 85 4.16 9.11 18.37
N ASN A 86 4.43 9.33 19.65
CA ASN A 86 5.70 8.97 20.28
C ASN A 86 5.46 8.31 21.64
N GLU A 87 5.36 6.99 21.65
CA GLU A 87 4.96 6.19 22.82
C GLU A 87 5.95 5.06 23.08
N ALA A 88 5.93 4.50 24.28
CA ALA A 88 6.78 3.36 24.62
C ALA A 88 6.08 2.39 25.59
N ASN A 89 6.13 1.09 25.27
CA ASN A 89 5.55 0.01 26.07
C ASN A 89 4.04 0.21 26.35
N GLU A 90 3.28 0.64 25.35
CA GLU A 90 1.88 1.03 25.49
C GLU A 90 0.98 0.21 24.55
N ASN A 91 -0.25 -0.05 25.00
CA ASN A 91 -1.27 -0.70 24.19
C ASN A 91 -2.30 0.35 23.75
N LEU A 92 -2.22 0.69 22.47
CA LEU A 92 -2.98 1.76 21.83
C LEU A 92 -4.15 1.19 21.03
N ILE A 93 -5.20 2.00 20.90
CA ILE A 93 -6.35 1.73 20.05
C ILE A 93 -6.51 2.94 19.11
N LEU A 94 -6.38 2.69 17.81
CA LEU A 94 -6.61 3.68 16.76
C LEU A 94 -8.01 3.47 16.18
N LYS A 95 -8.86 4.50 16.24
CA LYS A 95 -10.24 4.43 15.74
C LYS A 95 -10.67 5.68 15.01
N SER A 96 -11.71 5.58 14.19
CA SER A 96 -12.33 6.78 13.60
C SER A 96 -12.95 7.68 14.69
N ALA A 97 -12.79 9.00 14.56
CA ALA A 97 -13.42 9.97 15.45
C ALA A 97 -14.93 10.14 15.19
N ALA A 98 -15.39 9.73 14.00
CA ALA A 98 -16.79 9.85 13.61
C ALA A 98 -17.33 8.55 13.00
N ILE A 99 -18.65 8.38 13.09
CA ILE A 99 -19.34 7.22 12.55
C ILE A 99 -19.82 7.55 11.14
N VAL A 100 -19.26 6.86 10.15
CA VAL A 100 -19.69 6.95 8.74
C VAL A 100 -20.64 5.80 8.42
N ARG A 101 -21.84 6.11 7.89
CA ARG A 101 -22.90 5.12 7.61
C ARG A 101 -23.56 5.27 6.24
N ASP A 102 -23.55 6.48 5.71
CA ASP A 102 -24.26 6.89 4.50
C ASP A 102 -23.48 7.99 3.78
N GLU A 103 -23.99 8.41 2.63
CA GLU A 103 -23.39 9.46 1.80
C GLU A 103 -23.23 10.79 2.55
N ALA A 104 -24.19 11.19 3.38
CA ALA A 104 -24.16 12.47 4.07
C ALA A 104 -23.03 12.51 5.12
N THR A 105 -22.93 11.44 5.92
CA THR A 105 -21.87 11.28 6.93
C THR A 105 -20.50 11.07 6.29
N ALA A 106 -20.42 10.38 5.15
CA ALA A 106 -19.20 10.26 4.37
C ALA A 106 -18.69 11.61 3.86
N LYS A 107 -19.57 12.43 3.24
CA LYS A 107 -19.23 13.78 2.78
C LYS A 107 -18.85 14.72 3.93
N ALA A 108 -19.42 14.53 5.11
CA ALA A 108 -19.04 15.29 6.30
C ALA A 108 -17.63 14.88 6.78
N PHE A 109 -17.33 13.59 6.78
CA PHE A 109 -16.02 13.07 7.14
C PHE A 109 -14.94 13.52 6.14
N ASP A 110 -15.21 13.50 4.84
CA ASP A 110 -14.26 13.94 3.80
C ASP A 110 -13.78 15.39 3.99
N LYS A 111 -14.62 16.26 4.57
CA LYS A 111 -14.27 17.66 4.85
C LYS A 111 -13.31 17.82 6.02
N LYS A 112 -13.38 16.91 7.00
CA LYS A 112 -12.55 16.93 8.20
C LYS A 112 -12.33 15.48 8.69
N PRO A 113 -11.49 14.71 8.00
CA PRO A 113 -11.23 13.33 8.39
C PRO A 113 -10.41 13.33 9.68
N GLU A 114 -10.81 12.53 10.66
CA GLU A 114 -10.26 12.59 12.01
C GLU A 114 -10.28 11.21 12.66
N VAL A 115 -9.17 10.84 13.32
CA VAL A 115 -9.04 9.64 14.13
C VAL A 115 -8.91 9.99 15.61
N LEU A 116 -9.04 8.98 16.46
CA LEU A 116 -8.73 9.02 17.88
C LEU A 116 -7.68 7.97 18.17
N LEU A 117 -6.66 8.35 18.92
CA LEU A 117 -5.68 7.45 19.51
C LEU A 117 -5.90 7.45 21.02
N ILE A 118 -6.22 6.28 21.57
CA ILE A 118 -6.45 6.10 23.00
C ILE A 118 -5.63 4.93 23.53
N ASN A 119 -5.35 4.89 24.81
CA ASN A 119 -4.79 3.70 25.45
C ASN A 119 -5.87 2.70 25.89
N SER A 120 -5.44 1.58 26.44
CA SER A 120 -6.30 0.53 27.01
C SER A 120 -7.21 1.02 28.15
N SER A 121 -6.86 2.14 28.82
CA SER A 121 -7.66 2.79 29.84
C SER A 121 -8.64 3.84 29.28
N GLN A 122 -8.82 3.86 27.96
CA GLN A 122 -9.64 4.83 27.21
C GLN A 122 -9.21 6.30 27.39
N GLN A 123 -7.97 6.53 27.81
CA GLN A 123 -7.42 7.88 27.89
C GLN A 123 -6.90 8.31 26.51
N PRO A 124 -7.13 9.56 26.10
CA PRO A 124 -6.55 10.10 24.87
C PRO A 124 -5.04 10.13 24.97
N ILE A 125 -4.38 9.78 23.86
CA ILE A 125 -2.94 9.88 23.66
C ILE A 125 -2.66 11.09 22.80
N ASP A 126 -1.56 11.80 23.08
CA ASP A 126 -1.14 12.92 22.26
C ASP A 126 -0.57 12.40 20.93
N PHE A 127 -1.08 12.92 19.82
CA PHE A 127 -0.62 12.59 18.48
C PHE A 127 -0.78 13.78 17.55
N LYS A 128 -0.16 13.68 16.37
CA LYS A 128 -0.37 14.62 15.27
C LYS A 128 -1.06 13.90 14.13
N GLN A 129 -1.93 14.63 13.44
CA GLN A 129 -2.60 14.16 12.23
C GLN A 129 -2.51 15.19 11.13
N ASP A 130 -2.45 14.73 9.89
CA ASP A 130 -2.64 15.54 8.70
C ASP A 130 -3.33 14.71 7.60
N VAL A 131 -3.84 15.37 6.57
CA VAL A 131 -4.36 14.70 5.38
C VAL A 131 -3.25 14.57 4.34
N LEU A 132 -3.01 13.37 3.85
CA LEU A 132 -2.08 13.13 2.74
C LEU A 132 -2.76 13.51 1.42
N VAL A 133 -2.64 14.78 1.04
CA VAL A 133 -3.20 15.34 -0.19
C VAL A 133 -2.56 14.68 -1.41
N ALA A 134 -3.38 14.02 -2.23
CA ALA A 134 -2.94 13.44 -3.49
C ALA A 134 -2.48 14.53 -4.47
N LYS A 135 -1.39 14.27 -5.20
CA LYS A 135 -0.91 15.16 -6.27
C LYS A 135 -1.48 14.72 -7.63
N GLY A 136 -2.32 15.54 -8.23
CA GLY A 136 -2.82 15.33 -9.60
C GLY A 136 -3.79 14.15 -9.74
N PHE A 137 -3.99 13.71 -10.98
CA PHE A 137 -4.81 12.54 -11.32
C PHE A 137 -3.91 11.31 -11.40
N SER A 138 -3.83 10.54 -10.32
CA SER A 138 -3.17 9.23 -10.29
C SER A 138 -4.23 8.18 -10.01
N VAL A 139 -4.25 7.11 -10.81
CA VAL A 139 -5.21 6.00 -10.62
C VAL A 139 -4.66 4.93 -9.69
N PHE A 140 -3.38 5.02 -9.32
CA PHE A 140 -2.80 4.27 -8.22
C PHE A 140 -1.92 5.23 -7.44
N ARG A 141 -2.14 5.37 -6.13
CA ARG A 141 -1.34 6.23 -5.26
C ARG A 141 -0.07 5.54 -4.80
N ASP A 142 1.08 6.19 -4.97
CA ASP A 142 2.39 5.67 -4.55
C ASP A 142 2.62 6.20 -3.15
N TYR A 143 2.10 5.50 -2.15
CA TYR A 143 2.03 6.03 -0.81
C TYR A 143 3.41 6.14 -0.16
N GLU A 144 4.33 5.24 -0.49
CA GLU A 144 5.73 5.34 -0.06
C GLU A 144 6.39 6.64 -0.55
N ASN A 145 6.28 6.95 -1.85
CA ASN A 145 6.84 8.18 -2.41
C ASN A 145 6.08 9.43 -1.94
N GLU A 146 4.75 9.36 -1.82
CA GLU A 146 3.97 10.47 -1.29
C GLU A 146 4.33 10.77 0.17
N LEU A 147 4.53 9.74 1.00
CA LEU A 147 5.00 9.88 2.39
C LEU A 147 6.43 10.39 2.45
N TYR A 148 7.33 9.93 1.58
CA TYR A 148 8.68 10.48 1.46
C TYR A 148 8.64 12.00 1.20
N ASN A 149 7.84 12.43 0.23
CA ASN A 149 7.69 13.83 -0.11
C ASN A 149 7.02 14.64 1.02
N TYR A 150 6.02 14.05 1.68
CA TYR A 150 5.32 14.63 2.83
C TYR A 150 6.30 14.88 3.98
N ASN A 151 7.08 13.86 4.35
CA ASN A 151 8.05 13.90 5.44
C ASN A 151 9.23 14.84 5.13
N SER A 152 9.71 14.87 3.88
CA SER A 152 10.77 15.78 3.43
C SER A 152 10.39 17.26 3.49
N GLN A 153 9.09 17.57 3.42
CA GLN A 153 8.57 18.93 3.53
C GLN A 153 8.31 19.37 4.99
N GLY A 154 8.52 18.49 5.98
CA GLY A 154 8.30 18.81 7.39
C GLY A 154 6.83 19.14 7.71
N LYS A 155 5.89 18.45 7.06
CA LYS A 155 4.44 18.57 7.30
C LYS A 155 4.05 18.13 8.72
N ILE A 156 2.80 18.39 9.12
CA ILE A 156 2.33 18.32 10.52
C ILE A 156 2.68 17.00 11.22
N ALA A 157 2.39 15.86 10.60
CA ALA A 157 2.61 14.52 11.14
C ALA A 157 3.91 13.87 10.62
N SER A 158 4.88 14.67 10.17
CA SER A 158 6.12 14.15 9.59
C SER A 158 7.09 13.61 10.63
N ILE A 159 7.78 12.52 10.29
CA ILE A 159 8.97 12.05 11.02
C ILE A 159 10.14 12.06 10.04
N SER A 160 11.06 13.00 10.23
CA SER A 160 12.21 13.20 9.33
C SER A 160 13.14 11.97 9.22
N ALA A 161 13.22 11.16 10.28
CA ALA A 161 13.99 9.92 10.29
C ALA A 161 13.48 8.87 9.29
N LEU A 162 12.21 8.94 8.85
CA LEU A 162 11.61 7.99 7.93
C LEU A 162 11.89 8.27 6.44
N ASN A 163 12.52 9.41 6.11
CA ASN A 163 12.80 9.79 4.72
C ASN A 163 13.66 8.78 3.96
N ASN A 164 14.35 7.85 4.63
CA ASN A 164 15.24 6.90 3.97
C ASN A 164 14.75 5.43 4.04
N VAL A 165 13.56 5.17 4.59
CA VAL A 165 13.11 3.79 4.90
C VAL A 165 12.43 3.12 3.70
N GLY A 166 11.42 3.75 3.08
CA GLY A 166 10.66 3.15 1.96
C GLY A 166 11.43 3.00 0.65
N ILE A 167 12.26 3.99 0.27
CA ILE A 167 12.95 3.97 -1.04
C ILE A 167 14.12 2.96 -1.09
N ASN A 168 14.71 2.60 0.06
CA ASN A 168 15.90 1.74 0.10
C ASN A 168 15.58 0.24 0.27
N GLN A 169 14.38 -0.14 0.74
CA GLN A 169 14.03 -1.56 0.93
C GLN A 169 13.71 -2.26 -0.39
N LYS A 170 12.88 -1.68 -1.27
CA LYS A 170 12.54 -2.28 -2.59
C LYS A 170 13.71 -2.43 -3.57
N ARG A 171 14.83 -1.72 -3.36
CA ARG A 171 16.00 -1.77 -4.27
C ARG A 171 16.95 -2.93 -3.97
N SER A 172 16.93 -3.49 -2.75
CA SER A 172 17.88 -4.56 -2.37
C SER A 172 17.40 -5.96 -2.75
N GLU A 173 16.10 -6.17 -3.00
CA GLU A 173 15.55 -7.50 -3.35
C GLU A 173 15.50 -7.76 -4.86
N ALA A 174 15.55 -6.71 -5.68
CA ALA A 174 15.57 -6.85 -7.15
C ALA A 174 16.93 -7.24 -7.75
N ALA A 175 17.97 -7.47 -6.93
CA ALA A 175 19.34 -7.66 -7.40
C ALA A 175 19.88 -9.10 -7.29
N SER A 176 19.07 -10.08 -6.90
CA SER A 176 19.55 -11.46 -6.75
C SER A 176 18.50 -12.50 -7.09
N GLU A 177 18.33 -12.78 -8.38
CA GLU A 177 18.24 -14.16 -8.87
C GLU A 177 18.53 -14.27 -10.38
N PRO A 178 19.05 -15.42 -10.86
CA PRO A 178 19.77 -15.56 -12.11
C PRO A 178 18.85 -15.74 -13.33
N ALA A 179 19.26 -15.14 -14.44
CA ALA A 179 18.60 -15.24 -15.74
C ALA A 179 18.46 -16.70 -16.22
N LYS A 180 17.23 -17.23 -16.25
CA LYS A 180 16.88 -18.39 -17.09
C LYS A 180 16.47 -17.91 -18.48
N THR A 181 17.30 -18.25 -19.46
CA THR A 181 17.02 -18.12 -20.89
C THR A 181 15.80 -18.96 -21.28
N VAL A 182 14.77 -18.34 -21.87
CA VAL A 182 13.69 -19.06 -22.57
C VAL A 182 13.83 -18.80 -24.06
N GLN A 183 14.00 -19.90 -24.79
CA GLN A 183 14.19 -20.00 -26.22
C GLN A 183 12.85 -19.93 -26.96
N ILE A 184 12.87 -19.25 -28.10
CA ILE A 184 11.75 -18.94 -28.97
C ILE A 184 11.29 -20.21 -29.70
N ALA A 185 9.97 -20.46 -29.70
CA ALA A 185 9.32 -21.30 -30.71
C ALA A 185 8.23 -20.45 -31.37
N GLN A 186 8.48 -20.10 -32.61
CA GLN A 186 7.56 -19.41 -33.51
C GLN A 186 6.99 -20.48 -34.43
N ASP A 187 5.66 -20.63 -34.46
CA ASP A 187 4.97 -21.05 -35.68
C ASP A 187 3.44 -20.86 -35.62
N ALA A 188 2.91 -20.68 -36.83
CA ALA A 188 1.54 -20.83 -37.31
C ALA A 188 0.62 -19.58 -37.43
N MET A 189 0.07 -19.51 -38.64
CA MET A 189 -0.61 -18.44 -39.37
C MET A 189 -2.15 -18.54 -39.32
N VAL A 190 -2.83 -17.38 -39.45
CA VAL A 190 -3.98 -17.07 -40.34
C VAL A 190 -5.29 -17.90 -40.21
N ASN A 191 -6.41 -17.31 -39.71
CA ASN A 191 -7.46 -16.61 -40.50
C ASN A 191 -8.85 -16.55 -39.80
N SER A 192 -9.51 -15.40 -39.98
CA SER A 192 -10.95 -15.12 -40.18
C SER A 192 -12.10 -15.63 -39.28
N GLN A 193 -12.89 -14.62 -38.87
CA GLN A 193 -14.37 -14.48 -38.88
C GLN A 193 -15.15 -14.57 -37.56
N ALA A 194 -16.13 -13.64 -37.49
CA ALA A 194 -16.73 -13.03 -36.32
C ALA A 194 -17.95 -13.77 -35.76
N THR A 195 -18.15 -13.72 -34.43
CA THR A 195 -19.42 -13.30 -33.78
C THR A 195 -19.26 -13.20 -32.25
N THR A 196 -19.67 -12.05 -31.71
CA THR A 196 -20.22 -11.78 -30.35
C THR A 196 -19.51 -12.31 -29.08
N GLN A 197 -19.04 -11.35 -28.27
CA GLN A 197 -18.69 -11.45 -26.84
C GLN A 197 -17.51 -12.39 -26.49
N SER A 198 -16.33 -12.10 -27.03
CA SER A 198 -15.07 -12.57 -26.45
C SER A 198 -14.39 -11.40 -25.75
N VAL A 199 -14.19 -11.51 -24.45
CA VAL A 199 -13.15 -10.75 -23.75
C VAL A 199 -11.85 -11.06 -24.51
N SER A 200 -11.16 -10.03 -24.98
CA SER A 200 -10.10 -10.22 -25.96
C SER A 200 -8.85 -10.81 -25.36
N LYS A 201 -8.03 -11.48 -26.19
CA LYS A 201 -6.72 -11.99 -25.78
C LYS A 201 -5.86 -10.93 -25.08
N SER A 202 -6.00 -9.65 -25.45
CA SER A 202 -5.25 -8.55 -24.81
C SER A 202 -5.70 -8.32 -23.37
N TYR A 203 -7.00 -8.36 -23.10
CA TYR A 203 -7.54 -8.19 -21.76
C TYR A 203 -7.08 -9.33 -20.84
N ASP A 204 -7.25 -10.58 -21.27
CA ASP A 204 -6.87 -11.77 -20.47
C ASP A 204 -5.37 -11.77 -20.15
N MET A 205 -4.53 -11.43 -21.13
CA MET A 205 -3.08 -11.37 -20.93
C MET A 205 -2.67 -10.25 -19.98
N ILE A 206 -3.34 -9.10 -20.01
CA ILE A 206 -3.07 -8.04 -19.05
C ILE A 206 -3.46 -8.49 -17.64
N GLN A 207 -4.61 -9.13 -17.45
CA GLN A 207 -4.99 -9.64 -16.13
C GLN A 207 -3.99 -10.65 -15.59
N TYR A 208 -3.55 -11.59 -16.43
CA TYR A 208 -2.54 -12.59 -16.07
C TYR A 208 -1.23 -11.92 -15.65
N LEU A 209 -0.66 -11.06 -16.50
CA LEU A 209 0.60 -10.39 -16.22
C LEU A 209 0.48 -9.50 -14.98
N PHE A 210 -0.62 -8.76 -14.85
CA PHE A 210 -0.87 -7.94 -13.68
C PHE A 210 -0.93 -8.76 -12.39
N GLY A 211 -1.43 -10.00 -12.44
CA GLY A 211 -1.39 -10.94 -11.31
C GLY A 211 0.04 -11.31 -10.89
N GLU A 212 0.94 -11.48 -11.86
CA GLU A 212 2.37 -11.78 -11.63
C GLU A 212 3.19 -10.54 -11.22
N ALA A 213 2.68 -9.35 -11.49
CA ALA A 213 3.37 -8.09 -11.22
C ALA A 213 3.40 -7.75 -9.71
N SER A 214 4.49 -7.12 -9.27
CA SER A 214 4.59 -6.48 -7.96
C SER A 214 3.68 -5.24 -7.87
N SER A 215 3.43 -4.75 -6.64
CA SER A 215 2.60 -3.54 -6.44
C SER A 215 3.14 -2.34 -7.23
N ALA A 216 4.46 -2.13 -7.24
CA ALA A 216 5.10 -1.05 -7.98
C ALA A 216 4.92 -1.18 -9.51
N GLU A 217 5.06 -2.39 -10.04
CA GLU A 217 4.88 -2.67 -11.47
C GLU A 217 3.43 -2.51 -11.92
N ARG A 218 2.47 -2.98 -11.11
CA ARG A 218 1.03 -2.80 -11.34
C ARG A 218 0.68 -1.32 -11.45
N GLN A 219 1.17 -0.54 -10.49
CA GLN A 219 0.96 0.89 -10.43
C GLN A 219 1.59 1.63 -11.60
N GLU A 220 2.83 1.29 -11.97
CA GLU A 220 3.53 1.87 -13.11
C GLU A 220 2.75 1.66 -14.41
N PHE A 221 2.35 0.40 -14.68
CA PHE A 221 1.55 0.07 -15.86
C PHE A 221 0.22 0.82 -15.89
N ALA A 222 -0.50 0.80 -14.77
CA ALA A 222 -1.84 1.32 -14.75
C ALA A 222 -1.86 2.85 -14.90
N ASN A 223 -0.98 3.57 -14.20
CA ASN A 223 -0.84 5.02 -14.36
C ASN A 223 -0.57 5.41 -15.82
N TRP A 224 0.31 4.68 -16.51
CA TRP A 224 0.56 4.86 -17.92
C TRP A 224 -0.68 4.55 -18.79
N ALA A 225 -1.39 3.46 -18.51
CA ALA A 225 -2.58 3.06 -19.27
C ALA A 225 -3.69 4.14 -19.19
N PHE A 226 -3.89 4.75 -18.02
CA PHE A 226 -4.87 5.84 -17.85
C PHE A 226 -4.46 7.15 -18.51
N ALA A 227 -3.16 7.47 -18.52
CA ALA A 227 -2.64 8.58 -19.31
C ALA A 227 -2.89 8.37 -20.82
N ASN A 228 -2.91 7.11 -21.27
CA ASN A 228 -3.13 6.67 -22.64
C ASN A 228 -4.55 6.08 -22.87
N ARG A 229 -5.56 6.62 -22.17
CA ARG A 229 -6.93 6.07 -22.20
C ARG A 229 -7.66 6.17 -23.55
N ALA A 230 -7.34 7.20 -24.33
CA ALA A 230 -7.97 7.43 -25.64
C ALA A 230 -7.21 6.69 -26.74
N GLU A 231 -5.90 6.83 -26.74
CA GLU A 231 -4.95 6.18 -27.63
C GLU A 231 -3.56 6.20 -26.96
N VAL A 232 -2.64 5.37 -27.46
CA VAL A 232 -1.28 5.32 -26.94
C VAL A 232 -0.45 6.42 -27.60
N ALA A 233 -0.46 7.61 -27.01
CA ALA A 233 0.28 8.78 -27.46
C ALA A 233 1.68 8.86 -26.84
N GLN A 234 1.86 8.30 -25.64
CA GLN A 234 3.16 8.24 -24.97
C GLN A 234 3.61 6.79 -24.85
N PRO A 235 4.80 6.42 -25.37
CA PRO A 235 5.31 5.07 -25.22
C PRO A 235 5.57 4.78 -23.74
N MET A 236 5.39 3.52 -23.34
CA MET A 236 5.83 3.07 -22.02
C MET A 236 7.37 3.11 -22.00
N VAL A 237 7.93 3.83 -21.02
CA VAL A 237 9.38 3.87 -20.78
C VAL A 237 9.62 3.26 -19.41
N THR A 238 10.11 2.03 -19.39
CA THR A 238 10.33 1.26 -18.18
C THR A 238 11.57 0.38 -18.33
N GLN A 239 12.19 0.02 -17.21
CA GLN A 239 13.21 -1.04 -17.16
C GLN A 239 12.58 -2.40 -16.80
N ASN A 240 11.28 -2.41 -16.48
CA ASN A 240 10.59 -3.60 -16.05
C ASN A 240 9.95 -4.34 -17.23
N LYS A 241 10.45 -5.55 -17.50
CA LYS A 241 10.00 -6.37 -18.63
C LYS A 241 8.52 -6.73 -18.55
N LEU A 242 7.99 -6.94 -17.35
CA LEU A 242 6.61 -7.34 -17.14
C LEU A 242 5.66 -6.16 -17.42
N VAL A 243 6.02 -4.96 -16.96
CA VAL A 243 5.34 -3.69 -17.30
C VAL A 243 5.36 -3.41 -18.79
N GLU A 244 6.50 -3.64 -19.45
CA GLU A 244 6.63 -3.51 -20.91
C GLU A 244 5.66 -4.46 -21.65
N MET A 245 5.60 -5.73 -21.22
CA MET A 245 4.68 -6.71 -21.81
C MET A 245 3.20 -6.31 -21.64
N MET A 246 2.81 -5.81 -20.46
CA MET A 246 1.44 -5.30 -20.24
C MET A 246 1.13 -4.11 -21.16
N ALA A 247 2.07 -3.17 -21.30
CA ALA A 247 1.92 -2.03 -22.20
C ALA A 247 1.76 -2.47 -23.67
N ASP A 248 2.46 -3.51 -24.11
CA ASP A 248 2.33 -4.06 -25.46
C ASP A 248 0.99 -4.74 -25.71
N TRP A 249 0.45 -5.47 -24.73
CA TRP A 249 -0.91 -5.99 -24.83
C TRP A 249 -1.94 -4.86 -24.84
N TYR A 250 -1.74 -3.81 -24.05
CA TYR A 250 -2.62 -2.65 -24.04
C TYR A 250 -2.60 -1.88 -25.36
N LYS A 251 -1.44 -1.77 -26.02
CA LYS A 251 -1.33 -1.19 -27.38
C LYS A 251 -2.13 -1.96 -28.41
N LYS A 252 -2.14 -3.30 -28.31
CA LYS A 252 -2.88 -4.20 -29.22
C LYS A 252 -4.39 -4.17 -28.99
N ALA A 253 -4.84 -3.75 -27.81
CA ALA A 253 -6.25 -3.65 -27.49
C ALA A 253 -6.94 -2.55 -28.31
N ASP A 254 -8.15 -2.85 -28.77
CA ASP A 254 -8.99 -1.86 -29.42
C ASP A 254 -9.57 -0.85 -28.40
N LYS A 255 -10.33 0.14 -28.88
CA LYS A 255 -10.88 1.19 -28.00
C LYS A 255 -11.86 0.65 -26.96
N ALA A 256 -12.69 -0.34 -27.32
CA ALA A 256 -13.66 -0.93 -26.40
C ALA A 256 -12.94 -1.78 -25.34
N GLU A 257 -11.96 -2.57 -25.77
CA GLU A 257 -11.12 -3.37 -24.90
C GLU A 257 -10.31 -2.52 -23.93
N LYS A 258 -9.71 -1.42 -24.40
CA LYS A 258 -9.01 -0.45 -23.52
C LYS A 258 -9.95 0.08 -22.44
N ALA A 259 -11.18 0.44 -22.78
CA ALA A 259 -12.16 0.88 -21.79
C ALA A 259 -12.47 -0.21 -20.75
N SER A 260 -12.60 -1.48 -21.17
CA SER A 260 -12.78 -2.62 -20.27
C SER A 260 -11.56 -2.84 -19.37
N ILE A 261 -10.33 -2.77 -19.91
CA ILE A 261 -9.08 -2.90 -19.15
C ILE A 261 -8.99 -1.80 -18.09
N LEU A 262 -9.25 -0.54 -18.48
CA LEU A 262 -9.23 0.58 -17.54
C LEU A 262 -10.30 0.45 -16.46
N SER A 263 -11.51 0.05 -16.82
CA SER A 263 -12.57 -0.19 -15.82
C SER A 263 -12.19 -1.31 -14.85
N TRP A 264 -11.51 -2.35 -15.32
CA TRP A 264 -11.02 -3.43 -14.48
C TRP A 264 -9.86 -2.97 -13.58
N LEU A 265 -8.93 -2.15 -14.08
CA LEU A 265 -7.85 -1.59 -13.26
C LEU A 265 -8.41 -0.76 -12.09
N ILE A 266 -9.47 0.02 -12.30
CA ILE A 266 -10.14 0.76 -11.20
C ILE A 266 -10.68 -0.18 -10.12
N SER A 267 -11.11 -1.39 -10.50
CA SER A 267 -11.61 -2.38 -9.52
C SER A 267 -10.50 -3.10 -8.76
N GLN A 268 -9.23 -2.94 -9.18
CA GLN A 268 -8.07 -3.49 -8.48
C GLN A 268 -7.53 -2.56 -7.38
N GLU A 269 -7.99 -1.30 -7.30
CA GLU A 269 -7.71 -0.36 -6.19
C GLU A 269 -8.56 -0.58 -4.94
#